data_AF-A0A8H7C1R6-F1
#
_entry.id   AF-A0A8H7C1R6-F1
#
_cell.length_a   1.000
_cell.length_b   1.000
_cell.length_c   1.000
_cell.angle_alpha   90.00
_cell.angle_beta   90.00
_cell.angle_gamma   90.00
#
_symmetry.space_group_name_H-M   'P 1'
#
loop_
_entity.id
_entity.type
_entity.pdbx_description
1 polymer ?
#
loop_
_entity_poly.entity_id
_entity_poly.type
_entity_poly.pdbx_seq_one_letter_code
_entity_poly.pdbx_strand_id
1 'polypeptide(L)'
;MWLTLNKAGLMLPVRTSNLPIASSDVVSTKLVFILPPPNGSRAYQSSNLNSKTGFRDRNTVPTERNVNIENVRGKEHLYKLDEAGFQFHTRPTKIADFRNDEKVMKEYYSESIDVIKSISSRPL
;
A
#
# COMPACT_ATOMS: atom_id res chain seq x y z
N MET A 1 -19.08 27.65 -10.64
CA MET A 1 -20.27 27.17 -11.37
C MET A 1 -19.89 27.12 -12.84
N TRP A 2 -19.65 25.95 -13.41
CA TRP A 2 -19.34 25.80 -14.83
C TRP A 2 -20.28 24.73 -15.40
N LEU A 3 -21.08 25.12 -16.39
CA LEU A 3 -21.97 24.25 -17.15
C LEU A 3 -21.27 23.94 -18.48
N THR A 4 -21.19 22.66 -18.87
CA THR A 4 -20.85 22.27 -20.24
C THR A 4 -22.07 21.70 -20.93
N LEU A 5 -22.33 22.18 -22.16
CA LEU A 5 -23.45 21.80 -23.01
C LEU A 5 -23.13 20.50 -23.76
N ASN A 6 -24.05 19.55 -23.80
CA ASN A 6 -24.01 18.46 -24.79
C ASN A 6 -24.92 18.80 -25.99
N LYS A 7 -24.69 18.10 -27.12
CA LYS A 7 -25.33 18.31 -28.42
C LYS A 7 -26.86 18.08 -28.49
N ALA A 8 -27.52 17.68 -27.40
CA ALA A 8 -28.95 17.34 -27.40
C ALA A 8 -29.84 18.30 -26.59
N GLY A 9 -29.30 19.40 -26.05
CA GLY A 9 -30.11 20.48 -25.46
C GLY A 9 -30.96 20.11 -24.23
N LEU A 10 -30.77 18.93 -23.66
CA LEU A 10 -31.50 18.46 -22.47
C LEU A 10 -30.66 18.67 -21.21
N MET A 11 -31.19 19.49 -20.30
CA MET A 11 -30.59 19.78 -19.00
C MET A 11 -30.84 18.58 -18.06
N LEU A 12 -29.86 17.69 -17.94
CA LEU A 12 -29.88 16.67 -16.88
C LEU A 12 -29.29 17.29 -15.61
N PRO A 13 -29.95 17.18 -14.45
CA PRO A 13 -29.33 17.58 -13.19
C PRO A 13 -28.09 16.72 -12.96
N VAL A 14 -26.95 17.36 -12.69
CA VAL A 14 -25.77 16.67 -12.14
C VAL A 14 -26.24 16.04 -10.83
N ARG A 15 -26.33 14.71 -10.81
CA ARG A 15 -26.74 13.96 -9.62
C ARG A 15 -25.56 13.97 -8.65
N THR A 16 -25.38 15.05 -7.90
CA THR A 16 -24.58 15.04 -6.69
C THR A 16 -25.29 14.13 -5.69
N SER A 17 -24.82 12.88 -5.58
CA SER A 17 -25.29 11.99 -4.53
C SER A 17 -24.81 12.52 -3.18
N ASN A 18 -25.62 13.33 -2.52
CA ASN A 18 -25.46 13.69 -1.10
C ASN A 18 -25.92 12.53 -0.20
N LEU A 19 -25.35 11.33 -0.40
CA LEU A 19 -25.44 10.29 0.61
C LEU A 19 -24.51 10.71 1.76
N PRO A 20 -24.94 10.64 3.03
CA PRO A 20 -24.01 10.80 4.13
C PRO A 20 -22.93 9.74 3.98
N ILE A 21 -21.69 10.16 3.76
CA ILE A 21 -20.53 9.27 3.76
C ILE A 21 -20.35 8.84 5.22
N ALA A 22 -21.12 7.84 5.65
CA ALA A 22 -20.77 7.02 6.79
C ALA A 22 -19.65 6.06 6.34
N SER A 23 -18.53 6.61 5.87
CA SER A 23 -17.31 5.84 5.75
C SER A 23 -16.73 5.86 7.16
N SER A 24 -16.94 4.80 7.93
CA SER A 24 -16.00 4.55 9.01
C SER A 24 -14.64 4.43 8.32
N ASP A 25 -13.71 5.34 8.63
CA ASP A 25 -12.34 5.25 8.12
C ASP A 25 -11.66 3.95 8.56
N VAL A 26 -12.29 3.18 9.45
CA VAL A 26 -11.83 1.90 9.96
C VAL A 26 -12.76 0.78 9.54
N VAL A 27 -12.19 -0.32 9.06
CA VAL A 27 -12.89 -1.59 8.76
C VAL A 27 -12.28 -2.71 9.59
N SER A 28 -13.12 -3.45 10.32
CA SER A 28 -12.71 -4.66 11.04
C SER A 28 -12.74 -5.88 10.12
N THR A 29 -11.64 -6.61 10.05
CA THR A 29 -11.52 -7.82 9.23
C THR A 29 -10.54 -8.81 9.85
N LYS A 30 -10.33 -9.94 9.19
CA LYS A 30 -9.33 -10.93 9.55
C LYS A 30 -8.17 -10.92 8.57
N LEU A 31 -6.95 -10.79 9.08
CA LEU A 31 -5.74 -11.03 8.30
C LEU A 31 -5.18 -12.41 8.62
N VAL A 32 -4.69 -13.10 7.59
CA VAL A 32 -4.06 -14.41 7.72
C VAL A 32 -2.55 -14.21 7.86
N PHE A 33 -2.03 -14.56 9.03
CA PHE A 33 -0.60 -14.61 9.33
C PHE A 33 -0.10 -16.04 9.19
N ILE A 34 1.23 -16.20 9.09
CA ILE A 34 1.88 -17.51 8.97
C ILE A 34 2.68 -17.76 10.23
N LEU A 35 2.33 -18.84 10.94
CA LEU A 35 3.13 -19.34 12.05
C LEU A 35 4.23 -20.28 11.54
N PRO A 36 5.40 -20.28 12.19
CA PRO A 36 6.46 -21.22 11.87
C PRO A 36 6.00 -22.66 12.12
N PRO A 37 6.67 -23.66 11.52
CA PRO A 37 6.35 -25.07 11.77
C PRO A 37 6.42 -25.38 13.27
N PRO A 38 5.40 -26.03 13.87
CA PRO A 38 5.37 -26.31 15.31
C PRO A 38 6.55 -27.12 15.83
N ASN A 39 7.18 -27.90 14.94
CA ASN A 39 8.34 -28.73 15.22
C ASN A 39 9.69 -27.98 15.11
N GLY A 40 9.68 -26.67 14.88
CA GLY A 40 10.90 -25.85 14.74
C GLY A 40 11.69 -26.10 13.45
N SER A 41 11.17 -26.92 12.53
CA SER A 41 11.82 -27.14 11.24
C SER A 41 11.83 -25.87 10.38
N ARG A 42 12.73 -25.82 9.39
CA ARG A 42 12.76 -24.71 8.43
C ARG A 42 11.43 -24.64 7.68
N ALA A 43 10.83 -23.45 7.65
CA ALA A 43 9.64 -23.21 6.86
C ALA A 43 9.90 -23.44 5.36
N TYR A 44 8.99 -24.13 4.69
CA TYR A 44 8.99 -24.30 3.25
C TYR A 44 7.57 -24.17 2.68
N GLN A 45 7.51 -23.79 1.40
CA GLN A 45 6.32 -23.90 0.58
C GLN A 45 6.77 -24.32 -0.82
N SER A 46 6.17 -25.38 -1.37
CA SER A 46 6.40 -25.80 -2.74
C SER A 46 5.88 -24.75 -3.72
N SER A 47 6.63 -24.47 -4.79
CA SER A 47 6.17 -23.59 -5.87
C SER A 47 5.05 -24.24 -6.70
N ASN A 48 5.11 -25.57 -6.86
CA ASN A 48 4.18 -26.36 -7.64
C ASN A 48 2.98 -26.81 -6.80
N LEU A 49 1.82 -26.90 -7.44
CA LEU A 49 0.64 -27.52 -6.83
C LEU A 49 0.86 -29.03 -6.73
N ASN A 50 0.49 -29.59 -5.60
CA ASN A 50 0.39 -31.02 -5.44
C ASN A 50 -0.80 -31.51 -6.26
N SER A 51 -0.56 -32.43 -7.21
CA SER A 51 -1.56 -32.91 -8.15
C SER A 51 -2.72 -33.67 -7.51
N LYS A 52 -2.55 -34.15 -6.26
CA LYS A 52 -3.59 -34.88 -5.52
C LYS A 52 -4.48 -33.96 -4.70
N THR A 53 -3.90 -32.95 -4.05
CA THR A 53 -4.62 -32.07 -3.12
C THR A 53 -5.06 -30.77 -3.78
N GLY A 54 -4.44 -30.37 -4.89
CA GLY A 54 -4.67 -29.08 -5.52
C GLY A 54 -4.09 -27.89 -4.75
N PHE A 55 -3.34 -28.14 -3.67
CA PHE A 55 -2.71 -27.11 -2.84
C PHE A 55 -1.19 -27.20 -2.95
N ARG A 56 -0.50 -26.09 -2.62
CA ARG A 56 0.96 -26.11 -2.45
C ARG A 56 1.30 -26.77 -1.13
N ASP A 57 2.18 -27.76 -1.16
CA ASP A 57 2.71 -28.38 0.06
C ASP A 57 3.47 -27.33 0.88
N ARG A 58 3.18 -27.24 2.17
CA ARG A 58 3.84 -26.35 3.13
C ARG A 58 3.85 -26.99 4.51
N ASN A 59 4.83 -26.62 5.34
CA ASN A 59 4.87 -27.00 6.76
C ASN A 59 4.51 -25.85 7.72
N THR A 60 4.08 -24.71 7.19
CA THR A 60 3.64 -23.56 7.99
C THR A 60 2.15 -23.61 8.28
N VAL A 61 1.73 -22.96 9.36
CA VAL A 61 0.33 -22.95 9.82
C VAL A 61 -0.26 -21.55 9.62
N PRO A 62 -1.32 -21.39 8.81
CA PRO A 62 -2.03 -20.12 8.73
C PRO A 62 -2.77 -19.84 10.04
N THR A 63 -2.76 -18.60 10.49
CA THR A 63 -3.53 -18.16 11.67
C THR A 63 -4.25 -16.86 11.35
N GLU A 64 -5.57 -16.84 11.57
CA GLU A 64 -6.37 -15.63 11.40
C GLU A 64 -6.27 -14.75 12.64
N ARG A 65 -6.11 -13.44 12.45
CA ARG A 65 -6.22 -12.45 13.52
C ARG A 65 -7.19 -11.36 13.13
N ASN A 66 -8.10 -11.04 14.05
CA ASN A 66 -8.99 -9.88 13.89
C ASN A 66 -8.15 -8.61 14.00
N VAL A 67 -8.29 -7.71 13.03
CA VAL A 67 -7.60 -6.42 12.97
C VAL A 67 -8.56 -5.33 12.52
N ASN A 68 -8.19 -4.10 12.85
CA ASN A 68 -8.85 -2.89 12.36
C ASN A 68 -7.93 -2.24 11.32
N ILE A 69 -8.44 -2.03 10.11
CA ILE A 69 -7.71 -1.39 9.02
C ILE A 69 -8.23 0.04 8.87
N GLU A 70 -7.35 1.03 9.01
CA GLU A 70 -7.69 2.44 8.89
C GLU A 70 -7.26 3.03 7.53
N ASN A 71 -8.11 3.85 6.91
CA ASN A 71 -7.78 4.76 5.83
C ASN A 71 -7.07 6.00 6.39
N VAL A 72 -5.79 6.12 6.08
CA VAL A 72 -4.90 7.17 6.61
C VAL A 72 -4.84 8.43 5.74
N ARG A 73 -5.62 8.51 4.65
CA ARG A 73 -5.61 9.64 3.73
C ARG A 73 -6.00 10.94 4.44
N GLY A 74 -5.17 11.97 4.33
CA GLY A 74 -5.34 13.26 5.03
C GLY A 74 -4.84 13.25 6.49
N LYS A 75 -4.43 12.08 7.01
CA LYS A 75 -3.92 11.89 8.37
C LYS A 75 -2.44 11.48 8.37
N GLU A 76 -1.76 11.58 7.23
CA GLU A 76 -0.41 11.04 7.02
C GLU A 76 0.62 11.60 8.02
N HIS A 77 0.45 12.86 8.42
CA HIS A 77 1.33 13.55 9.36
C HIS A 77 1.30 12.96 10.79
N LEU A 78 0.25 12.22 11.15
CA LEU A 78 0.07 11.59 12.45
C LEU A 78 0.90 10.31 12.62
N TYR A 79 1.33 9.67 11.53
CA TYR A 79 2.07 8.41 11.59
C TYR A 79 3.58 8.69 11.63
N LYS A 80 4.23 8.35 12.75
CA LYS A 80 5.68 8.47 12.94
C LYS A 80 6.33 7.10 12.93
N LEU A 81 7.59 7.05 12.47
CA LEU A 81 8.33 5.81 12.28
C LEU A 81 8.45 5.00 13.58
N ASP A 82 8.71 5.66 14.71
CA ASP A 82 8.92 4.99 16.00
C ASP A 82 7.65 4.42 16.63
N GLU A 83 6.49 4.96 16.26
CA GLU A 83 5.18 4.56 16.81
C GLU A 83 4.45 3.60 15.88
N ALA A 84 4.37 3.95 14.59
CA ALA A 84 3.63 3.20 13.59
C ALA A 84 4.48 2.18 12.83
N GLY A 85 5.81 2.22 12.96
CA GLY A 85 6.74 1.41 12.17
C GLY A 85 6.91 1.91 10.72
N PHE A 86 6.22 2.99 10.34
CA PHE A 86 6.35 3.66 9.05
C PHE A 86 6.05 5.16 9.19
N GLN A 87 6.45 5.95 8.20
CA GLN A 87 6.15 7.38 8.13
C GLN A 87 6.00 7.83 6.68
N PHE A 88 5.13 8.80 6.45
CA PHE A 88 4.99 9.45 5.16
C PHE A 88 5.91 10.65 5.03
N HIS A 89 6.60 10.74 3.90
CA HIS A 89 7.38 11.91 3.50
C HIS A 89 7.02 12.28 2.07
N THR A 90 6.76 13.55 1.82
CA THR A 90 6.56 14.09 0.48
C THR A 90 7.74 14.99 0.14
N ARG A 91 8.38 14.74 -1.00
CA ARG A 91 9.48 15.55 -1.51
C ARG A 91 9.28 15.78 -3.01
N PRO A 92 9.62 16.97 -3.52
CA PRO A 92 9.72 17.17 -4.96
C PRO A 92 10.85 16.29 -5.49
N THR A 93 10.63 15.66 -6.65
CA THR A 93 11.68 14.93 -7.38
C THR A 93 12.10 15.72 -8.61
N LYS A 94 13.36 15.57 -9.01
CA LYS A 94 13.90 16.18 -10.23
C LYS A 94 13.46 15.45 -11.51
N ILE A 95 13.02 14.19 -11.40
CA ILE A 95 12.62 13.37 -12.54
C ILE A 95 11.10 13.27 -12.63
N ALA A 96 10.56 13.69 -13.77
CA ALA A 96 9.16 13.50 -14.14
C ALA A 96 8.96 12.44 -15.23
N ASP A 97 10.02 12.08 -15.96
CA ASP A 97 9.99 11.09 -17.05
C ASP A 97 10.95 9.93 -16.76
N PHE A 98 10.42 8.71 -16.74
CA PHE A 98 11.13 7.48 -16.40
C PHE A 98 11.51 6.63 -17.62
N ARG A 99 11.41 7.17 -18.84
CA ARG A 99 11.72 6.43 -20.08
C ARG A 99 13.22 6.27 -20.40
N ASN A 100 14.10 6.97 -19.69
CA ASN A 100 15.55 6.90 -19.89
C ASN A 100 16.23 6.28 -18.66
N ASP A 101 16.60 5.02 -18.79
CA ASP A 101 17.18 4.22 -17.70
C ASP A 101 18.46 4.84 -17.16
N GLU A 102 19.37 5.33 -18.01
CA GLU A 102 20.63 5.94 -17.58
C GLU A 102 20.40 7.17 -16.71
N LYS A 103 19.43 8.02 -17.11
CA LYS A 103 19.05 9.21 -16.36
C LYS A 103 18.40 8.86 -15.02
N VAL A 104 17.48 7.90 -15.02
CA VAL A 104 16.81 7.41 -13.79
C VAL A 104 17.84 6.86 -12.82
N MET A 105 18.78 6.04 -13.29
CA MET A 105 19.82 5.47 -12.43
C MET A 105 20.72 6.53 -11.81
N LYS A 106 21.12 7.54 -12.61
CA LYS A 106 22.05 8.56 -12.16
C LYS A 106 21.41 9.57 -11.22
N GLU A 107 20.17 10.00 -11.49
CA GLU A 107 19.54 11.13 -10.78
C GLU A 107 18.49 10.67 -9.76
N TYR A 108 17.56 9.78 -10.13
CA TYR A 108 16.43 9.43 -9.26
C TYR A 108 16.87 8.52 -8.10
N TYR A 109 17.74 7.54 -8.36
CA TYR A 109 18.24 6.68 -7.28
C TYR A 109 19.20 7.41 -6.36
N SER A 110 20.05 8.31 -6.87
CA SER A 110 20.91 9.12 -6.00
C SER A 110 20.06 10.04 -5.11
N GLU A 111 19.05 10.72 -5.67
CA GLU A 111 18.09 11.51 -4.90
C GLU A 111 17.36 10.67 -3.84
N SER A 112 16.89 9.47 -4.19
CA SER A 112 16.20 8.57 -3.25
C SER A 112 17.09 8.13 -2.11
N ILE A 113 18.37 7.83 -2.38
CA ILE A 113 19.36 7.47 -1.35
C ILE A 113 19.55 8.62 -0.38
N ASP A 114 19.71 9.85 -0.88
CA ASP A 114 19.90 11.04 -0.04
C ASP A 114 18.67 11.32 0.83
N VAL A 115 17.47 11.15 0.28
CA VAL A 115 16.21 11.27 1.02
C VAL A 115 16.14 10.26 2.16
N ILE A 116 16.38 8.97 1.87
CA ILE A 116 16.34 7.91 2.89
C ILE A 116 17.36 8.20 3.99
N LYS A 117 18.60 8.55 3.64
CA LYS A 117 19.66 8.92 4.59
C LYS A 117 19.26 10.10 5.48
N SER A 118 18.56 11.09 4.93
CA SER A 118 18.11 12.26 5.70
C SER A 118 17.02 11.93 6.73
N ILE A 119 16.23 10.87 6.48
CA ILE A 119 15.08 10.50 7.31
C ILE A 119 15.46 9.41 8.32
N SER A 120 16.19 8.38 7.89
CA SER A 120 16.67 7.32 8.77
C SER A 120 17.97 7.77 9.43
N SER A 121 17.95 8.02 10.73
CA SER A 121 19.09 8.55 11.50
C SER A 121 20.28 7.59 11.67
N ARG A 122 20.56 6.73 10.69
CA ARG A 122 21.62 5.72 10.74
C ARG A 122 22.70 6.03 9.68
N PRO A 123 23.89 6.50 10.06
CA PRO A 123 25.03 6.48 9.18
C PRO A 123 25.40 5.01 8.88
N LEU A 124 25.65 4.71 7.61
CA LEU A 124 26.13 3.39 7.14
C LEU A 124 27.61 3.21 7.48
#